data_AF-A0A7G2M2B0-F1
#
_entry.id   AF-A0A7G2M2B0-F1
#
_cell.length_a   1.000
_cell.length_b   1.000
_cell.length_c   1.000
_cell.angle_alpha   90.00
_cell.angle_beta   90.00
_cell.angle_gamma   90.00
#
_symmetry.space_group_name_H-M   'P 1'
#
loop_
_entity.id
_entity.type
_entity.pdbx_description
1 polymer ?
#
loop_
_entity_poly.entity_id
_entity_poly.type
_entity_poly.pdbx_seq_one_letter_code
_entity_poly.pdbx_strand_id
1 'polypeptide(L)' 'MLPRNTFALGGAASGKSEWAESLVNSCGLTKTYLATGRIWDDEVQKRVNKHQSRRDAGWRTVECPLDLAEPLAKLPAGL' A
#
# COMPACT_ATOMS: atom_id res chain seq x y z
N MET A 1 0.55 -20.00 -4.64
CA MET A 1 1.66 -19.25 -4.01
C MET A 1 1.89 -18.02 -4.86
N LEU A 2 1.90 -16.81 -4.29
CA LEU A 2 2.19 -15.61 -5.08
C LEU A 2 3.67 -15.55 -5.43
N PRO A 3 4.05 -15.03 -6.61
CA PRO A 3 5.44 -14.79 -6.93
C PRO A 3 6.06 -13.84 -5.89
N ARG A 4 7.39 -13.96 -5.65
CA ARG A 4 8.08 -13.14 -4.65
C ARG A 4 7.87 -11.64 -4.85
N ASN A 5 7.70 -11.20 -6.10
CA ASN A 5 7.41 -9.82 -6.46
C ASN A 5 6.30 -9.77 -7.50
N THR A 6 5.41 -8.78 -7.37
CA THR A 6 4.32 -8.49 -8.32
C THR A 6 4.39 -7.02 -8.70
N PHE A 7 4.28 -6.72 -10.00
CA PHE A 7 4.23 -5.35 -10.51
C PHE A 7 2.89 -5.11 -11.20
N ALA A 8 2.15 -4.08 -10.76
CA ALA A 8 0.82 -3.75 -11.26
C ALA A 8 0.84 -2.40 -11.99
N LEU A 9 0.43 -2.40 -13.27
CA LEU A 9 0.40 -1.24 -14.15
C LEU A 9 -1.02 -0.95 -14.67
N GLY A 10 -1.23 0.26 -15.20
CA GLY A 10 -2.53 0.74 -15.69
C GLY A 10 -2.74 2.25 -15.50
N GLY A 11 -3.77 2.79 -16.14
CA GLY A 11 -4.08 4.24 -16.14
C GLY A 11 -4.46 4.82 -14.77
N ALA A 12 -4.62 6.15 -14.70
CA ALA A 12 -5.10 6.82 -13.50
C ALA A 12 -6.49 6.28 -13.10
N ALA A 13 -6.72 6.10 -11.79
CA ALA A 13 -7.98 5.58 -11.24
C ALA A 13 -8.43 4.18 -11.75
N SER A 14 -7.54 3.40 -12.38
CA SER A 14 -7.87 2.07 -12.95
C SER A 14 -8.01 0.93 -11.93
N GLY A 15 -8.04 1.21 -10.62
CA GLY A 15 -8.23 0.19 -9.57
C GLY A 15 -6.99 -0.62 -9.16
N LYS A 16 -5.77 -0.26 -9.59
CA LYS A 16 -4.53 -1.01 -9.25
C LYS A 16 -4.32 -1.22 -7.75
N SER A 17 -4.47 -0.15 -6.96
CA SER A 17 -4.28 -0.23 -5.51
C SER A 17 -5.29 -1.17 -4.86
N GLU A 18 -6.54 -1.12 -5.32
CA GLU A 18 -7.61 -1.99 -4.83
C GLU A 18 -7.36 -3.47 -5.15
N TRP A 19 -6.89 -3.76 -6.36
CA TRP A 19 -6.47 -5.11 -6.74
C TRP A 19 -5.29 -5.60 -5.89
N ALA A 20 -4.25 -4.77 -5.70
CA ALA A 20 -3.08 -5.13 -4.90
C ALA A 20 -3.42 -5.35 -3.42
N GLU A 21 -4.29 -4.51 -2.85
CA GLU A 21 -4.80 -4.67 -1.48
C GLU A 21 -5.59 -5.98 -1.32
N SER A 22 -6.46 -6.32 -2.28
CA SER A 22 -7.21 -7.58 -2.29
C SER A 22 -6.29 -8.79 -2.33
N LEU A 23 -5.26 -8.73 -3.17
CA LEU A 23 -4.24 -9.77 -3.27
C LEU A 23 -3.54 -9.98 -1.93
N VAL A 24 -3.04 -8.91 -1.30
CA VAL A 24 -2.33 -8.95 -0.01
C VAL A 24 -3.25 -9.44 1.11
N ASN A 25 -4.51 -9.01 1.14
CA ASN A 25 -5.49 -9.49 2.12
C ASN A 25 -5.73 -11.00 2.03
N SER A 26 -5.58 -11.62 0.85
CA SER A 26 -5.73 -13.07 0.67
C SER A 26 -4.54 -13.90 1.17
N CYS A 27 -3.42 -13.27 1.53
CA CYS A 27 -2.16 -13.97 1.82
C CYS A 27 -2.03 -14.48 3.25
N GLY A 28 -2.82 -13.96 4.20
CA GLY A 28 -2.69 -14.26 5.64
C GLY A 28 -1.40 -13.74 6.30
N LEU A 29 -0.55 -13.02 5.57
CA LEU A 29 0.70 -12.45 6.06
C LEU A 29 0.48 -11.09 6.71
N THR A 30 1.51 -10.60 7.42
CA THR A 30 1.53 -9.22 7.92
C THR A 30 1.49 -8.22 6.75
N LYS A 31 0.52 -7.30 6.79
CA LYS A 31 0.23 -6.38 5.68
C LYS A 31 0.85 -5.02 5.98
N THR A 32 1.80 -4.59 5.15
CA THR A 32 2.40 -3.25 5.25
C THR A 32 2.17 -2.47 3.96
N TYR A 33 1.69 -1.24 4.09
CA TYR A 33 1.53 -0.29 3.01
C TYR A 33 2.59 0.82 3.12
N LEU A 34 3.41 0.96 2.08
CA LEU A 34 4.39 2.03 1.95
C LEU A 34 3.79 3.15 1.08
N ALA A 35 3.39 4.25 1.71
CA ALA A 35 2.75 5.38 1.04
C ALA A 35 3.81 6.35 0.53
N THR A 36 4.03 6.35 -0.79
CA THR A 36 4.95 7.29 -1.45
C THR A 36 4.23 8.55 -1.99
N GLY A 37 2.90 8.52 -2.04
CA GLY A 37 2.09 9.63 -2.52
C GLY A 37 2.08 10.79 -1.54
N ARG A 38 2.17 12.02 -2.05
CA ARG A 38 1.99 13.25 -1.26
C ARG A 38 0.60 13.82 -1.49
N ILE A 39 0.01 14.37 -0.44
CA ILE A 39 -1.30 15.01 -0.48
C ILE A 39 -1.08 16.49 -0.76
N TRP A 40 -1.61 16.96 -1.88
CA TRP A 40 -1.43 18.35 -2.34
C TRP A 40 -2.73 19.14 -2.38
N ASP A 41 -3.87 18.44 -2.38
CA ASP A 41 -5.20 19.02 -2.46
C ASP A 41 -6.25 18.11 -1.76
N ASP A 42 -7.45 18.65 -1.60
CA ASP A 42 -8.57 17.99 -0.93
C ASP A 42 -9.11 16.78 -1.70
N GLU A 43 -8.94 16.73 -3.03
CA GLU A 43 -9.38 15.59 -3.84
C GLU A 43 -8.50 14.38 -3.56
N VAL A 44 -7.18 14.58 -3.57
CA VAL A 44 -6.18 13.59 -3.20
C VAL A 44 -6.39 13.16 -1.75
N GLN A 45 -6.65 14.09 -0.83
CA GLN A 45 -6.94 13.76 0.57
C GLN A 45 -8.15 12.83 0.70
N LYS A 46 -9.28 13.13 0.02
CA LYS A 46 -10.47 12.28 0.04
C LYS A 46 -10.19 10.87 -0.50
N ARG A 47 -9.42 10.77 -1.59
CA ARG A 47 -9.02 9.49 -2.17
C ARG A 47 -8.13 8.70 -1.22
N VAL A 48 -7.15 9.33 -0.60
CA VAL A 48 -6.28 8.71 0.41
C VAL A 48 -7.10 8.21 1.60
N ASN A 49 -8.03 9.02 2.11
CA ASN A 49 -8.92 8.62 3.21
C ASN A 49 -9.74 7.38 2.85
N LYS A 50 -10.27 7.30 1.62
CA LYS A 50 -10.98 6.11 1.12
C LYS A 50 -10.07 4.88 1.06
N HIS A 51 -8.80 5.04 0.68
CA HIS A 51 -7.82 3.94 0.68
C HIS A 51 -7.41 3.54 2.10
N GLN A 52 -7.27 4.49 3.02
CA GLN A 52 -6.99 4.21 4.42
C GLN A 52 -8.15 3.48 5.10
N SER A 53 -9.42 3.86 4.83
CA SER A 53 -10.58 3.21 5.44
C SER A 53 -10.80 1.76 5.01
N ARG A 54 -10.24 1.34 3.87
CA ARG A 54 -10.25 -0.06 3.39
C ARG A 54 -9.21 -0.93 4.10
N ARG A 55 -8.20 -0.30 4.70
CA ARG A 55 -7.14 -0.98 5.45
C ARG A 55 -7.62 -1.16 6.89
N ASP A 56 -7.99 -2.39 7.22
CA ASP A 56 -8.37 -2.80 8.57
C ASP A 56 -7.21 -2.71 9.59
N ALA A 57 -7.47 -3.07 10.84
CA ALA A 57 -6.46 -3.08 11.92
C ALA A 57 -5.25 -3.99 11.66
N GLY A 58 -5.33 -4.90 10.69
CA GLY A 58 -4.23 -5.77 10.28
C GLY A 58 -3.23 -5.09 9.32
N TRP A 59 -3.49 -3.85 8.92
CA TRP A 59 -2.58 -3.07 8.08
C TRP A 59 -1.71 -2.12 8.89
N ARG A 60 -0.41 -2.16 8.62
CA ARG A 60 0.52 -1.10 9.01
C ARG A 60 0.74 -0.16 7.84
N THR A 61 0.56 1.14 8.06
CA THR A 61 0.88 2.16 7.04
C THR A 61 2.14 2.89 7.45
N VAL A 62 3.06 3.07 6.51
CA VAL A 62 4.28 3.86 6.68
C VAL A 62 4.32 4.90 5.56
N GLU A 63 4.33 6.17 5.94
CA GLU A 63 4.49 7.29 5.01
C GLU A 63 5.97 7.44 4.64
N CYS A 64 6.29 7.36 3.36
CA CYS A 64 7.66 7.38 2.83
C CYS A 64 7.70 8.10 1.46
N PRO A 65 7.44 9.42 1.44
CA PRO A 65 7.23 10.14 0.18
C PRO A 65 8.48 10.37 -0.66
N LEU A 66 9.68 10.11 -0.12
CA LEU A 66 10.96 10.32 -0.80
C LEU A 66 11.92 9.15 -0.62
N ASP A 67 12.09 8.68 0.61
CA ASP A 67 12.99 7.57 0.93
C ASP A 67 12.20 6.30 1.21
N LEU A 68 12.31 5.34 0.29
CA LEU A 68 11.73 4.00 0.44
C LEU A 68 12.71 3.02 1.08
N ALA A 69 14.02 3.25 0.97
CA ALA A 69 15.05 2.31 1.38
C ALA A 69 15.10 2.17 2.90
N GLU A 70 15.10 3.27 3.64
CA GLU A 70 15.12 3.23 5.10
C GLU A 70 13.86 2.54 5.69
N PRO A 71 12.62 2.88 5.28
CA PRO A 71 11.43 2.16 5.74
C PRO A 71 11.44 0.67 5.41
N LEU A 72 11.87 0.30 4.19
CA LEU A 72 11.98 -1.11 3.77
C LEU A 72 12.95 -1.89 4.65
N ALA A 73 14.11 -1.33 4.97
CA ALA A 73 15.12 -1.98 5.80
C ALA A 73 14.66 -2.21 7.25
N LYS A 74 13.69 -1.42 7.74
CA LYS A 74 13.11 -1.54 9.09
C LYS A 74 11.90 -2.46 9.16
N LEU A 75 11.44 -3.01 8.03
CA LEU A 75 10.32 -3.93 8.05
C LEU A 75 10.74 -5.25 8.71
N PRO A 76 9.88 -5.84 9.56
CA PRO A 76 10.14 -7.17 10.09
C PRO A 76 10.23 -8.17 8.94
N ALA A 77 11.13 -9.16 9.06
CA ALA A 77 11.11 -10.31 8.15
C ALA A 77 9.72 -10.96 8.22
N GLY A 78 9.10 -11.17 7.06
CA GLY A 78 7.77 -11.76 6.99
C GLY A 78 7.75 -13.15 7.59
N LEU A 79 7.00 -13.33 8.68
CA LEU A 79 6.51 -14.62 9.16
C LEU A 79 5.26 -15.01 8.34
#